data_AF-A0A2E3UCR3-F1
#
_entry.id   AF-A0A2E3UCR3-F1
#
_cell.length_a   1.000
_cell.length_b   1.000
_cell.length_c   1.000
_cell.angle_alpha   90.00
_cell.angle_beta   90.00
_cell.angle_gamma   90.00
#
_symmetry.space_group_name_H-M   'P 1'
#
loop_
_entity.id
_entity.type
_entity.pdbx_description
1 polymer ?
#
loop_
_entity_poly.entity_id
_entity_poly.type
_entity_poly.pdbx_seq_one_letter_code
_entity_poly.pdbx_strand_id
1 'polypeptide(L)'
;MKHIKINTLPARSGSKEIGQGVLDLGIEKDTEINGIGMGVLSDGTPYLNQRGLAALCGVQNAHIGTISSHWNETPTKPRIQTIKGIMGKVANVPVAAHFEVTHKGTVHYCYPAEVCLAVLEYYAFDAGTNCQPEARDNFRILAGTKLREMIYTQVGYDPTGAKRFDKWHERIALNYQSAPKGFFHVFNEAHTIIYEMIEAGAPIDEKTVVDISIGQHWSKHWDASGFDQKFGDRDKFPHRYPDSHPQSKSNPQESWCYPLAALGAYREWLQDVYIGGGKFRKYVEGKAKKGDFPPSVAQLAISAVEAPQIGSS
;
A
#
# COMPACT_ATOMS: atom_id res chain seq x y z
N MET A 1 43.30 -12.20 -14.50
CA MET A 1 42.37 -11.24 -13.86
C MET A 1 40.96 -11.76 -14.02
N LYS A 2 40.22 -11.90 -12.90
CA LYS A 2 38.90 -12.54 -12.81
C LYS A 2 37.81 -11.63 -13.41
N HIS A 3 36.97 -12.19 -14.27
CA HIS A 3 35.71 -11.57 -14.68
C HIS A 3 34.77 -11.42 -13.49
N ILE A 4 34.29 -10.20 -13.24
CA ILE A 4 33.20 -9.93 -12.30
C ILE A 4 31.90 -10.28 -13.03
N LYS A 5 31.31 -11.43 -12.69
CA LYS A 5 29.92 -11.76 -13.03
C LYS A 5 29.00 -10.95 -12.12
N ILE A 6 28.23 -10.05 -12.69
CA ILE A 6 27.10 -9.42 -11.99
C ILE A 6 25.91 -10.38 -12.12
N ASN A 7 25.76 -11.26 -11.13
CA ASN A 7 24.53 -12.04 -10.93
C ASN A 7 23.52 -11.16 -10.17
N THR A 8 22.85 -10.23 -10.84
CA THR A 8 21.66 -9.59 -10.28
C THR A 8 20.48 -10.51 -10.53
N LEU A 9 20.04 -11.21 -9.49
CA LEU A 9 18.73 -11.84 -9.45
C LEU A 9 17.67 -10.72 -9.38
N PRO A 10 16.59 -10.78 -10.18
CA PRO A 10 15.44 -9.91 -9.96
C PRO A 10 14.89 -10.15 -8.54
N ALA A 11 14.44 -9.08 -7.89
CA ALA A 11 13.73 -9.17 -6.62
C ALA A 11 12.58 -10.16 -6.79
N ARG A 12 12.54 -11.19 -5.93
CA ARG A 12 11.43 -12.14 -5.86
C ARG A 12 10.15 -11.34 -5.67
N SER A 13 9.31 -11.29 -6.71
CA SER A 13 7.88 -11.03 -6.53
C SER A 13 7.40 -12.12 -5.58
N GLY A 14 6.95 -11.73 -4.39
CA GLY A 14 6.52 -12.68 -3.37
C GLY A 14 5.34 -13.48 -3.89
N SER A 15 5.59 -14.69 -4.38
CA SER A 15 4.58 -15.73 -4.54
C SER A 15 4.18 -16.21 -3.14
N LYS A 16 3.32 -15.47 -2.46
CA LYS A 16 2.42 -16.08 -1.48
C LYS A 16 1.15 -16.40 -2.24
N GLU A 17 0.94 -17.68 -2.52
CA GLU A 17 -0.42 -18.19 -2.70
C GLU A 17 -1.16 -17.89 -1.39
N ILE A 18 -2.03 -16.88 -1.42
CA ILE A 18 -2.90 -16.57 -0.30
C ILE A 18 -4.17 -17.36 -0.51
N GLY A 19 -4.44 -18.28 0.42
CA GLY A 19 -5.69 -19.02 0.50
C GLY A 19 -6.88 -18.07 0.49
N GLN A 20 -7.90 -18.48 -0.25
CA GLN A 20 -9.15 -17.80 -0.55
C GLN A 20 -9.86 -17.25 0.71
N GLY A 21 -9.59 -15.99 1.04
CA GLY A 21 -10.50 -15.09 1.74
C GLY A 21 -10.73 -13.90 0.81
N VAL A 22 -11.98 -13.47 0.63
CA VAL A 22 -12.32 -12.30 -0.18
C VAL A 22 -11.58 -11.10 0.41
N LEU A 23 -10.47 -10.72 -0.22
CA LEU A 23 -9.79 -9.45 0.07
C LEU A 23 -10.79 -8.35 -0.31
N ASP A 24 -11.10 -7.47 0.63
CA ASP A 24 -11.84 -6.24 0.36
C ASP A 24 -10.94 -5.33 -0.46
N LEU A 25 -10.96 -5.52 -1.78
CA LEU A 25 -10.12 -4.79 -2.73
C LEU A 25 -10.65 -3.37 -2.87
N GLY A 26 -9.83 -2.38 -2.49
CA GLY A 26 -10.08 -0.96 -2.72
C GLY A 26 -9.30 -0.43 -3.92
N ILE A 27 -9.65 0.77 -4.39
CA ILE A 27 -8.82 1.52 -5.34
C ILE A 27 -7.81 2.34 -4.53
N GLU A 28 -6.51 2.07 -4.69
CA GLU A 28 -5.44 2.79 -4.01
C GLU A 28 -5.09 4.09 -4.75
N LYS A 29 -4.92 4.00 -6.07
CA LYS A 29 -4.68 5.14 -6.94
C LYS A 29 -5.50 5.02 -8.22
N ASP A 30 -6.04 6.12 -8.70
CA ASP A 30 -6.72 6.21 -9.98
C ASP A 30 -6.44 7.55 -10.67
N THR A 31 -6.49 7.53 -12.01
CA THR A 31 -6.42 8.73 -12.84
C THR A 31 -7.11 8.48 -14.18
N GLU A 32 -7.38 9.55 -14.92
CA GLU A 32 -7.83 9.49 -16.31
C GLU A 32 -6.92 10.36 -17.17
N ILE A 33 -6.30 9.74 -18.17
CA ILE A 33 -5.37 10.43 -19.08
C ILE A 33 -5.85 10.19 -20.50
N ASN A 34 -6.13 11.27 -21.23
CA ASN A 34 -6.63 11.23 -22.62
C ASN A 34 -7.87 10.32 -22.79
N GLY A 35 -8.79 10.31 -21.82
CA GLY A 35 -9.98 9.46 -21.83
C GLY A 35 -9.75 8.00 -21.45
N ILE A 36 -8.51 7.62 -21.09
CA ILE A 36 -8.17 6.29 -20.59
C ILE A 36 -8.14 6.32 -19.07
N GLY A 37 -9.21 5.84 -18.46
CA GLY A 37 -9.29 5.66 -17.01
C GLY A 37 -8.53 4.41 -16.56
N MET A 38 -7.61 4.59 -15.62
CA MET A 38 -6.70 3.56 -15.11
C MET A 38 -6.44 3.70 -13.62
N GLY A 39 -5.97 2.64 -12.99
CA GLY A 39 -5.68 2.67 -11.57
C GLY A 39 -4.90 1.46 -11.07
N VAL A 40 -4.69 1.44 -9.75
CA VAL A 40 -4.09 0.34 -9.00
C VAL A 40 -4.98 0.02 -7.82
N LEU A 41 -5.31 -1.26 -7.65
CA LEU A 41 -6.05 -1.77 -6.49
C LEU A 41 -5.15 -1.84 -5.26
N SER A 42 -5.75 -1.96 -4.07
CA SER A 42 -5.03 -1.99 -2.77
C SER A 42 -4.08 -3.17 -2.58
N ASP A 43 -4.14 -4.17 -3.46
CA ASP A 43 -3.19 -5.29 -3.51
C ASP A 43 -2.05 -5.08 -4.53
N GLY A 44 -2.02 -3.91 -5.19
CA GLY A 44 -1.07 -3.57 -6.25
C GLY A 44 -1.52 -3.97 -7.65
N THR A 45 -2.70 -4.57 -7.83
CA THR A 45 -3.18 -5.00 -9.17
C THR A 45 -3.45 -3.78 -10.06
N PRO A 46 -2.73 -3.63 -11.19
CA PRO A 46 -2.96 -2.57 -12.16
C PRO A 46 -4.23 -2.87 -12.98
N TYR A 47 -5.05 -1.86 -13.25
CA TYR A 47 -6.29 -2.04 -14.00
C TYR A 47 -6.60 -0.87 -14.93
N LEU A 48 -7.44 -1.14 -15.94
CA LEU A 48 -8.19 -0.12 -16.66
C LEU A 48 -9.67 -0.21 -16.30
N ASN A 49 -10.36 0.93 -16.24
CA ASN A 49 -11.81 0.88 -16.11
C ASN A 49 -12.45 0.53 -17.48
N GLN A 50 -13.73 0.15 -17.48
CA GLN A 50 -14.42 -0.26 -18.71
C GLN A 50 -14.32 0.78 -19.84
N ARG A 51 -14.39 2.08 -19.51
CA ARG A 51 -14.31 3.17 -20.49
C ARG A 51 -12.90 3.31 -21.05
N GLY A 52 -11.89 3.23 -20.19
CA GLY A 52 -10.49 3.29 -20.60
C GLY A 52 -10.08 2.10 -21.46
N LEU A 53 -10.53 0.89 -21.14
CA LEU A 53 -10.29 -0.29 -21.99
C LEU A 53 -10.99 -0.16 -23.35
N ALA A 54 -12.21 0.39 -23.37
CA ALA A 54 -12.94 0.62 -24.62
C ALA A 54 -12.22 1.64 -25.53
N ALA A 55 -11.77 2.76 -24.95
CA ALA A 55 -10.97 3.77 -25.64
C ALA A 55 -9.66 3.17 -26.16
N LEU A 56 -8.93 2.42 -25.33
CA LEU A 56 -7.67 1.79 -25.74
C LEU A 56 -7.85 0.81 -26.92
N CYS A 57 -9.00 0.14 -27.01
CA CYS A 57 -9.31 -0.77 -28.10
C CYS A 57 -9.95 -0.09 -29.32
N GLY A 58 -10.34 1.19 -29.24
CA GLY A 58 -11.11 1.87 -30.29
C GLY A 58 -12.51 1.29 -30.50
N VAL A 59 -13.18 0.83 -29.43
CA VAL A 59 -14.53 0.23 -29.49
C VAL A 59 -15.51 0.93 -28.57
N GLN A 60 -16.80 0.71 -28.80
CA GLN A 60 -17.84 1.21 -27.89
C GLN A 60 -17.76 0.54 -26.52
N ASN A 61 -18.02 1.31 -25.45
CA ASN A 61 -17.99 0.82 -24.07
C ASN A 61 -18.89 -0.41 -23.83
N ALA A 62 -20.03 -0.49 -24.52
CA ALA A 62 -20.94 -1.63 -24.47
C ALA A 62 -20.25 -2.94 -24.88
N HIS A 63 -19.34 -2.92 -25.85
CA HIS A 63 -18.63 -4.12 -26.30
C HIS A 63 -17.77 -4.74 -25.19
N ILE A 64 -17.14 -3.90 -24.37
CA ILE A 64 -16.37 -4.34 -23.20
C ILE A 64 -17.31 -4.86 -22.12
N GLY A 65 -18.41 -4.15 -21.84
CA GLY A 65 -19.44 -4.63 -20.91
C GLY A 65 -19.97 -6.02 -21.28
N THR A 66 -20.21 -6.28 -22.57
CA THR A 66 -20.63 -7.60 -23.07
C THR A 66 -19.54 -8.66 -22.95
N ILE A 67 -18.25 -8.30 -23.00
CA ILE A 67 -17.18 -9.27 -22.72
C ILE A 67 -17.30 -9.76 -21.28
N SER A 68 -17.54 -8.84 -20.36
CA SER A 68 -17.69 -9.16 -18.96
C SER A 68 -18.95 -9.99 -18.68
N SER A 69 -20.11 -9.59 -19.21
CA SER A 69 -21.36 -10.34 -18.98
C SER A 69 -21.28 -11.77 -19.49
N HIS A 70 -20.58 -11.98 -20.62
CA HIS A 70 -20.44 -13.31 -21.23
C HIS A 70 -19.27 -14.13 -20.68
N TRP A 71 -18.49 -13.61 -19.72
CA TRP A 71 -17.22 -14.22 -19.31
C TRP A 71 -17.36 -15.69 -18.88
N ASN A 72 -18.44 -16.00 -18.15
CA ASN A 72 -18.73 -17.33 -17.60
C ASN A 72 -20.01 -17.96 -18.16
N GLU A 73 -20.53 -17.44 -19.27
CA GLU A 73 -21.71 -18.03 -19.90
C GLU A 73 -21.45 -19.42 -20.45
N THR A 74 -22.47 -20.29 -20.39
CA THR A 74 -22.44 -21.64 -20.96
C THR A 74 -23.58 -21.78 -21.98
N PRO A 75 -23.31 -22.15 -23.25
CA PRO A 75 -21.99 -22.43 -23.83
C PRO A 75 -21.13 -21.17 -24.00
N THR A 76 -19.81 -21.31 -23.86
CA THR A 76 -18.85 -20.21 -24.02
C THR A 76 -18.97 -19.59 -25.40
N LYS A 77 -19.11 -18.26 -25.45
CA LYS A 77 -19.18 -17.53 -26.73
C LYS A 77 -17.81 -17.55 -27.44
N PRO A 78 -17.76 -17.65 -28.78
CA PRO A 78 -16.50 -17.72 -29.53
C PRO A 78 -15.51 -16.59 -29.19
N ARG A 79 -15.99 -15.34 -29.08
CA ARG A 79 -15.16 -14.19 -28.66
C ARG A 79 -14.48 -14.41 -27.30
N ILE A 80 -15.22 -14.90 -26.31
CA ILE A 80 -14.70 -15.13 -24.96
C ILE A 80 -13.71 -16.30 -24.98
N GLN A 81 -13.99 -17.35 -25.75
CA GLN A 81 -13.07 -18.46 -25.95
C GLN A 81 -11.73 -17.98 -26.54
N THR A 82 -11.76 -17.10 -27.55
CA THR A 82 -10.55 -16.52 -28.14
C THR A 82 -9.79 -15.68 -27.12
N ILE A 83 -10.45 -14.75 -26.41
CA ILE A 83 -9.81 -13.90 -25.40
C ILE A 83 -9.17 -14.75 -24.28
N LYS A 84 -9.89 -15.72 -23.74
CA LYS A 84 -9.36 -16.66 -22.73
C LYS A 84 -8.20 -17.49 -23.29
N GLY A 85 -8.26 -17.86 -24.58
CA GLY A 85 -7.19 -18.55 -25.28
C GLY A 85 -5.91 -17.71 -25.46
N ILE A 86 -6.04 -16.41 -25.71
CA ILE A 86 -4.92 -15.46 -25.73
C ILE A 86 -4.28 -15.41 -24.33
N MET A 87 -5.10 -15.22 -23.29
CA MET A 87 -4.63 -15.16 -21.90
C MET A 87 -3.90 -16.42 -21.47
N GLY A 88 -4.46 -17.60 -21.80
CA GLY A 88 -3.92 -18.90 -21.39
C GLY A 88 -2.52 -19.21 -21.93
N LYS A 89 -2.01 -18.44 -22.89
CA LYS A 89 -0.62 -18.54 -23.36
C LYS A 89 0.40 -17.88 -22.42
N VAL A 90 -0.03 -16.93 -21.58
CA VAL A 90 0.85 -16.04 -20.83
C VAL A 90 0.53 -16.02 -19.33
N ALA A 91 -0.73 -16.24 -18.95
CA ALA A 91 -1.19 -16.17 -17.57
C ALA A 91 -2.36 -17.13 -17.31
N ASN A 92 -2.65 -17.37 -16.04
CA ASN A 92 -3.88 -18.05 -15.64
C ASN A 92 -5.09 -17.18 -15.99
N VAL A 93 -6.15 -17.82 -16.52
CA VAL A 93 -7.39 -17.13 -16.85
C VAL A 93 -8.17 -16.85 -15.55
N PRO A 94 -8.49 -15.59 -15.24
CA PRO A 94 -9.24 -15.25 -14.03
C PRO A 94 -10.69 -15.71 -14.12
N VAL A 95 -11.29 -15.96 -12.94
CA VAL A 95 -12.70 -16.38 -12.81
C VAL A 95 -13.65 -15.29 -13.30
N ALA A 96 -13.28 -14.02 -13.24
CA ALA A 96 -14.06 -12.88 -13.77
C ALA A 96 -13.18 -11.98 -14.65
N ALA A 97 -13.79 -11.23 -15.56
CA ALA A 97 -13.08 -10.28 -16.43
C ALA A 97 -12.60 -9.03 -15.68
N HIS A 98 -13.22 -8.70 -14.55
CA HIS A 98 -12.93 -7.50 -13.78
C HIS A 98 -13.25 -7.73 -12.29
N PHE A 99 -12.78 -6.82 -11.45
CA PHE A 99 -13.21 -6.66 -10.05
C PHE A 99 -14.20 -5.52 -9.93
N GLU A 100 -15.32 -5.73 -9.23
CA GLU A 100 -16.26 -4.67 -8.87
C GLU A 100 -15.81 -4.05 -7.56
N VAL A 101 -15.45 -2.76 -7.58
CA VAL A 101 -14.97 -2.03 -6.41
C VAL A 101 -15.82 -0.79 -6.21
N THR A 102 -16.40 -0.63 -5.01
CA THR A 102 -17.09 0.61 -4.67
C THR A 102 -16.07 1.65 -4.23
N HIS A 103 -15.93 2.74 -4.98
CA HIS A 103 -15.03 3.83 -4.68
C HIS A 103 -15.77 5.17 -4.78
N LYS A 104 -15.69 6.00 -3.73
CA LYS A 104 -16.39 7.30 -3.66
C LYS A 104 -17.91 7.20 -3.97
N GLY A 105 -18.55 6.13 -3.50
CA GLY A 105 -20.00 5.90 -3.68
C GLY A 105 -20.42 5.44 -5.08
N THR A 106 -19.47 5.18 -5.98
CA THR A 106 -19.71 4.65 -7.33
C THR A 106 -19.10 3.26 -7.47
N VAL A 107 -19.73 2.37 -8.22
CA VAL A 107 -19.16 1.05 -8.55
C VAL A 107 -18.22 1.20 -9.74
N HIS A 108 -16.98 0.76 -9.58
CA HIS A 108 -15.94 0.74 -10.60
C HIS A 108 -15.69 -0.69 -11.07
N TYR A 109 -15.75 -0.89 -12.39
CA TYR A 109 -15.38 -2.14 -13.05
C TYR A 109 -13.90 -2.10 -13.40
N CYS A 110 -13.07 -2.76 -12.60
CA CYS A 110 -11.61 -2.72 -12.67
C CYS A 110 -11.10 -3.95 -13.43
N TYR A 111 -10.78 -3.79 -14.72
CA TYR A 111 -10.27 -4.87 -15.56
C TYR A 111 -8.74 -4.99 -15.36
N PRO A 112 -8.21 -6.11 -14.85
CA PRO A 112 -6.78 -6.27 -14.64
C PRO A 112 -5.99 -6.10 -15.94
N ALA A 113 -4.75 -5.63 -15.87
CA ALA A 113 -3.92 -5.34 -17.04
C ALA A 113 -3.77 -6.53 -17.99
N GLU A 114 -3.78 -7.76 -17.48
CA GLU A 114 -3.67 -9.01 -18.23
C GLU A 114 -4.94 -9.27 -19.05
N VAL A 115 -6.11 -9.00 -18.46
CA VAL A 115 -7.39 -9.06 -19.18
C VAL A 115 -7.43 -7.95 -20.24
N CYS A 116 -7.02 -6.73 -19.87
CA CYS A 116 -6.97 -5.60 -20.79
C CYS A 116 -6.10 -5.90 -22.01
N LEU A 117 -4.92 -6.49 -21.81
CA LEU A 117 -4.00 -6.80 -22.88
C LEU A 117 -4.55 -7.88 -23.81
N ALA A 118 -5.21 -8.91 -23.29
CA ALA A 118 -5.82 -9.94 -24.12
C ALA A 118 -7.04 -9.44 -24.92
N VAL A 119 -7.85 -8.56 -24.32
CA VAL A 119 -8.96 -7.89 -25.04
C VAL A 119 -8.42 -6.98 -26.13
N LEU A 120 -7.34 -6.25 -25.85
CA LEU A 120 -6.66 -5.40 -26.82
C LEU A 120 -6.08 -6.22 -27.98
N GLU A 121 -5.42 -7.34 -27.69
CA GLU A 121 -4.89 -8.26 -28.71
C GLU A 121 -6.00 -8.83 -29.59
N TYR A 122 -7.13 -9.24 -28.98
CA TYR A 122 -8.28 -9.73 -29.71
C TYR A 122 -8.80 -8.69 -30.72
N TYR A 123 -9.01 -7.44 -30.28
CA TYR A 123 -9.44 -6.38 -31.19
C TYR A 123 -8.34 -5.92 -32.16
N ALA A 124 -7.08 -6.25 -31.89
CA ALA A 124 -6.00 -6.00 -32.83
C ALA A 124 -5.98 -7.02 -33.98
N PHE A 125 -6.18 -8.31 -33.69
CA PHE A 125 -5.87 -9.37 -34.66
C PHE A 125 -6.99 -10.41 -34.90
N ASP A 126 -7.83 -10.71 -33.91
CA ASP A 126 -8.72 -11.88 -33.93
C ASP A 126 -10.22 -11.54 -33.98
N ALA A 127 -10.58 -10.25 -34.00
CA ALA A 127 -11.97 -9.79 -34.05
C ALA A 127 -12.60 -9.83 -35.46
N GLY A 128 -11.91 -10.38 -36.45
CA GLY A 128 -12.38 -10.50 -37.84
C GLY A 128 -12.62 -9.11 -38.47
N THR A 129 -13.82 -8.88 -38.99
CA THR A 129 -14.20 -7.56 -39.55
C THR A 129 -14.25 -6.46 -38.50
N ASN A 130 -14.27 -6.80 -37.20
CA ASN A 130 -14.30 -5.83 -36.10
C ASN A 130 -12.91 -5.48 -35.56
N CYS A 131 -11.83 -5.96 -36.18
CA CYS A 131 -10.48 -5.54 -35.80
C CYS A 131 -10.33 -4.03 -35.94
N GLN A 132 -9.74 -3.39 -34.92
CA GLN A 132 -9.57 -1.94 -34.86
C GLN A 132 -8.12 -1.54 -35.15
N PRO A 133 -7.87 -0.57 -36.05
CA PRO A 133 -6.53 -0.01 -36.25
C PRO A 133 -5.94 0.54 -34.95
N GLU A 134 -6.76 1.21 -34.14
CA GLU A 134 -6.36 1.77 -32.84
C GLU A 134 -5.88 0.68 -31.87
N ALA A 135 -6.62 -0.43 -31.76
CA ALA A 135 -6.19 -1.58 -30.96
C ALA A 135 -4.84 -2.14 -31.43
N ARG A 136 -4.62 -2.23 -32.74
CA ARG A 136 -3.36 -2.72 -33.33
C ARG A 136 -2.17 -1.84 -32.98
N ASP A 137 -2.33 -0.54 -33.11
CA ASP A 137 -1.24 0.41 -32.85
C ASP A 137 -0.94 0.50 -31.35
N ASN A 138 -1.97 0.53 -30.51
CA ASN A 138 -1.81 0.48 -29.05
C ASN A 138 -1.20 -0.85 -28.59
N PHE A 139 -1.58 -1.98 -29.16
CA PHE A 139 -0.98 -3.28 -28.82
C PHE A 139 0.52 -3.32 -29.12
N ARG A 140 0.96 -2.77 -30.27
CA ARG A 140 2.40 -2.69 -30.61
C ARG A 140 3.20 -1.88 -29.60
N ILE A 141 2.59 -0.87 -29.00
CA ILE A 141 3.23 0.00 -28.00
C ILE A 141 3.23 -0.68 -26.62
N LEU A 142 2.15 -1.38 -26.27
CA LEU A 142 1.83 -1.78 -24.89
C LEU A 142 1.95 -3.28 -24.60
N ALA A 143 2.32 -4.09 -25.59
CA ALA A 143 2.52 -5.53 -25.41
C ALA A 143 3.55 -5.86 -24.31
N GLY A 144 3.40 -7.05 -23.72
CA GLY A 144 4.23 -7.52 -22.61
C GLY A 144 3.92 -6.79 -21.31
N THR A 145 4.96 -6.39 -20.57
CA THR A 145 4.82 -5.68 -19.27
C THR A 145 4.54 -4.20 -19.39
N LYS A 146 4.58 -3.64 -20.61
CA LYS A 146 4.50 -2.20 -20.85
C LYS A 146 3.18 -1.57 -20.44
N LEU A 147 2.04 -2.26 -20.61
CA LEU A 147 0.75 -1.74 -20.12
C LEU A 147 0.77 -1.53 -18.60
N ARG A 148 1.26 -2.53 -17.85
CA ARG A 148 1.40 -2.44 -16.39
C ARG A 148 2.34 -1.30 -15.99
N GLU A 149 3.51 -1.23 -16.59
CA GLU A 149 4.50 -0.17 -16.32
C GLU A 149 3.94 1.22 -16.62
N MET A 150 3.18 1.34 -17.72
CA MET A 150 2.50 2.58 -18.09
C MET A 150 1.47 2.97 -17.03
N ILE A 151 0.59 2.06 -16.61
CA ILE A 151 -0.39 2.32 -15.55
C ILE A 151 0.31 2.80 -14.27
N TYR A 152 1.30 2.06 -13.77
CA TYR A 152 2.05 2.42 -12.57
C TYR A 152 2.71 3.80 -12.69
N THR A 153 3.34 4.09 -13.83
CA THR A 153 3.99 5.38 -14.06
C THR A 153 2.98 6.52 -14.05
N GLN A 154 1.85 6.35 -14.74
CA GLN A 154 0.83 7.39 -14.89
C GLN A 154 0.09 7.69 -13.58
N VAL A 155 -0.12 6.67 -12.73
CA VAL A 155 -0.69 6.87 -11.39
C VAL A 155 0.35 7.21 -10.32
N GLY A 156 1.64 7.22 -10.68
CA GLY A 156 2.75 7.41 -9.75
C GLY A 156 2.81 6.32 -8.66
N TYR A 157 2.50 5.08 -8.99
CA TYR A 157 2.58 3.93 -8.10
C TYR A 157 3.96 3.27 -8.21
N ASP A 158 4.59 3.00 -7.06
CA ASP A 158 5.86 2.27 -6.98
C ASP A 158 5.58 0.82 -6.57
N PRO A 159 5.57 -0.13 -7.52
CA PRO A 159 5.27 -1.53 -7.22
C PRO A 159 6.39 -2.22 -6.43
N THR A 160 7.57 -1.61 -6.31
CA THR A 160 8.67 -2.16 -5.52
C THR A 160 8.57 -1.79 -4.05
N GLY A 161 7.78 -0.75 -3.74
CA GLY A 161 7.74 -0.15 -2.41
C GLY A 161 9.11 0.34 -1.95
N ALA A 162 10.04 0.69 -2.86
CA ALA A 162 11.40 1.10 -2.50
C ALA A 162 11.39 2.37 -1.62
N LYS A 163 10.39 3.24 -1.83
CA LYS A 163 10.23 4.50 -1.11
C LYS A 163 9.33 4.42 0.12
N ARG A 164 8.93 3.22 0.56
CA ARG A 164 7.99 3.03 1.68
C ARG A 164 8.46 3.63 3.01
N PHE A 165 9.76 3.85 3.16
CA PHE A 165 10.36 4.45 4.36
C PHE A 165 10.59 5.96 4.25
N ASP A 166 10.51 6.56 3.06
CA ASP A 166 10.97 7.94 2.81
C ASP A 166 10.32 8.95 3.76
N LYS A 167 8.98 8.94 3.87
CA LYS A 167 8.24 9.87 4.75
C LYS A 167 8.66 9.77 6.22
N TRP A 168 8.93 8.56 6.70
CA TRP A 168 9.38 8.34 8.07
C TRP A 168 10.86 8.75 8.25
N HIS A 169 11.72 8.39 7.31
CA HIS A 169 13.13 8.76 7.31
C HIS A 169 13.35 10.29 7.25
N GLU A 170 12.57 11.01 6.45
CA GLU A 170 12.60 12.48 6.42
C GLU A 170 12.30 13.07 7.81
N ARG A 171 11.31 12.52 8.52
CA ARG A 171 11.01 12.94 9.89
C ARG A 171 12.13 12.59 10.87
N ILE A 172 12.78 11.44 10.73
CA ILE A 172 13.96 11.08 11.55
C ILE A 172 15.09 12.08 11.30
N ALA A 173 15.43 12.36 10.03
CA ALA A 173 16.52 13.25 9.68
C ALA A 173 16.39 14.65 10.31
N LEU A 174 15.15 15.13 10.48
CA LEU A 174 14.88 16.41 11.14
C LEU A 174 14.92 16.38 12.66
N ASN A 175 14.78 15.21 13.29
CA ASN A 175 14.51 15.11 14.74
C ASN A 175 15.47 14.23 15.54
N TYR A 176 16.33 13.43 14.89
CA TYR A 176 17.14 12.40 15.56
C TYR A 176 18.07 12.93 16.66
N GLN A 177 18.37 14.23 16.66
CA GLN A 177 19.20 14.93 17.65
C GLN A 177 18.49 16.09 18.35
N SER A 178 17.16 16.20 18.24
CA SER A 178 16.44 17.36 18.76
C SER A 178 16.24 17.34 20.27
N ALA A 179 16.30 16.17 20.92
CA ALA A 179 16.23 16.09 22.37
C ALA A 179 17.57 16.55 23.01
N PRO A 180 17.52 17.31 24.13
CA PRO A 180 18.72 17.69 24.87
C PRO A 180 19.54 16.48 25.32
N LYS A 181 20.85 16.69 25.53
CA LYS A 181 21.72 15.69 26.14
C LYS A 181 21.14 15.23 27.48
N GLY A 182 21.07 13.93 27.69
CA GLY A 182 20.48 13.36 28.91
C GLY A 182 19.01 12.96 28.78
N PHE A 183 18.38 13.23 27.64
CA PHE A 183 16.98 12.91 27.38
C PHE A 183 16.80 12.03 26.14
N PHE A 184 15.71 11.25 26.12
CA PHE A 184 15.18 10.58 24.93
C PHE A 184 13.80 11.13 24.59
N HIS A 185 13.31 10.89 23.37
CA HIS A 185 11.94 11.23 22.98
C HIS A 185 11.25 10.05 22.30
N VAL A 186 9.92 9.98 22.47
CA VAL A 186 9.11 8.84 22.03
C VAL A 186 9.20 8.59 20.53
N PHE A 187 9.28 9.64 19.70
CA PHE A 187 9.38 9.47 18.25
C PHE A 187 10.61 8.65 17.83
N ASN A 188 11.78 8.86 18.44
CA ASN A 188 12.97 8.04 18.16
C ASN A 188 12.79 6.62 18.69
N GLU A 189 12.26 6.46 19.91
CA GLU A 189 12.14 5.13 20.53
C GLU A 189 11.00 4.28 19.95
N ALA A 190 10.07 4.87 19.20
CA ALA A 190 9.00 4.15 18.51
C ALA A 190 9.45 3.48 17.18
N HIS A 191 10.73 3.62 16.80
CA HIS A 191 11.26 3.19 15.49
C HIS A 191 10.95 1.72 15.15
N THR A 192 11.11 0.78 16.08
CA THR A 192 10.84 -0.64 15.82
C THR A 192 9.39 -0.89 15.45
N ILE A 193 8.44 -0.29 16.17
CA ILE A 193 7.01 -0.44 15.87
C ILE A 193 6.69 0.15 14.50
N ILE A 194 7.22 1.34 14.20
CA ILE A 194 6.99 2.00 12.92
C ILE A 194 7.58 1.17 11.77
N TYR A 195 8.78 0.61 11.95
CA TYR A 195 9.42 -0.27 10.97
C TYR A 195 8.58 -1.51 10.68
N GLU A 196 8.14 -2.24 11.70
CA GLU A 196 7.29 -3.43 11.54
C GLU A 196 5.96 -3.11 10.86
N MET A 197 5.37 -1.94 11.17
CA MET A 197 4.17 -1.47 10.46
C MET A 197 4.44 -1.25 8.97
N ILE A 198 5.55 -0.61 8.61
CA ILE A 198 5.92 -0.35 7.20
C ILE A 198 6.16 -1.67 6.46
N GLU A 199 6.88 -2.61 7.07
CA GLU A 199 7.13 -3.93 6.48
C GLU A 199 5.85 -4.76 6.34
N ALA A 200 4.87 -4.58 7.24
CA ALA A 200 3.54 -5.16 7.11
C ALA A 200 2.66 -4.47 6.04
N GLY A 201 3.17 -3.45 5.36
CA GLY A 201 2.47 -2.72 4.30
C GLY A 201 1.61 -1.55 4.79
N ALA A 202 1.73 -1.14 6.06
CA ALA A 202 1.00 0.02 6.55
C ALA A 202 1.49 1.30 5.88
N PRO A 203 0.58 2.13 5.32
CA PRO A 203 0.96 3.43 4.79
C PRO A 203 1.34 4.33 5.96
N ILE A 204 2.63 4.61 6.14
CA ILE A 204 3.12 5.54 7.16
C ILE A 204 3.29 6.94 6.56
N ASP A 205 2.41 7.85 6.97
CA ASP A 205 2.29 9.21 6.46
C ASP A 205 1.97 10.22 7.57
N GLU A 206 1.64 11.46 7.19
CA GLU A 206 1.34 12.56 8.10
C GLU A 206 0.18 12.32 9.09
N LYS A 207 -0.64 11.27 8.90
CA LYS A 207 -1.80 10.90 9.74
C LYS A 207 -1.65 9.56 10.43
N THR A 208 -0.75 8.69 10.00
CA THR A 208 -0.74 7.28 10.41
C THR A 208 0.46 6.88 11.25
N VAL A 209 1.44 7.77 11.44
CA VAL A 209 2.55 7.53 12.39
C VAL A 209 1.99 7.40 13.82
N VAL A 210 2.33 6.29 14.47
CA VAL A 210 1.78 5.89 15.78
C VAL A 210 2.42 6.62 16.98
N ASP A 211 3.47 7.41 16.74
CA ASP A 211 4.28 8.08 17.76
C ASP A 211 3.46 9.00 18.68
N ILE A 212 2.48 9.73 18.14
CA ILE A 212 1.59 10.58 18.94
C ILE A 212 0.75 9.74 19.91
N SER A 213 0.21 8.61 19.46
CA SER A 213 -0.57 7.69 20.31
C SER A 213 0.28 7.14 21.45
N ILE A 214 1.48 6.66 21.14
CA ILE A 214 2.44 6.17 22.14
C ILE A 214 2.77 7.29 23.13
N GLY A 215 3.10 8.49 22.64
CA GLY A 215 3.49 9.64 23.46
C GLY A 215 2.40 10.09 24.42
N GLN A 216 1.14 10.14 23.97
CA GLN A 216 0.00 10.49 24.82
C GLN A 216 -0.22 9.46 25.94
N HIS A 217 -0.09 8.18 25.63
CA HIS A 217 -0.24 7.12 26.63
C HIS A 217 0.93 7.05 27.59
N TRP A 218 2.16 7.28 27.11
CA TRP A 218 3.36 7.31 27.94
C TRP A 218 3.34 8.50 28.89
N SER A 219 3.00 9.70 28.41
CA SER A 219 2.88 10.90 29.25
C SER A 219 1.89 10.71 30.41
N LYS A 220 0.76 10.04 30.17
CA LYS A 220 -0.20 9.71 31.24
C LYS A 220 0.35 8.69 32.23
N HIS A 221 1.07 7.68 31.76
CA HIS A 221 1.69 6.69 32.62
C HIS A 221 2.80 7.30 33.48
N TRP A 222 3.62 8.16 32.88
CA TRP A 222 4.65 8.95 33.56
C TRP A 222 4.09 9.69 34.78
N ASP A 223 3.00 10.45 34.58
CA ASP A 223 2.37 11.23 35.65
C ASP A 223 1.78 10.31 36.72
N ALA A 224 1.07 9.25 36.32
CA ALA A 224 0.44 8.30 37.23
C ALA A 224 1.44 7.50 38.08
N SER A 225 2.66 7.32 37.58
CA SER A 225 3.74 6.58 38.25
C SER A 225 4.69 7.48 39.04
N GLY A 226 4.48 8.81 39.07
CA GLY A 226 5.33 9.75 39.80
C GLY A 226 6.77 9.76 39.29
N PHE A 227 6.97 9.54 37.99
CA PHE A 227 8.31 9.32 37.44
C PHE A 227 9.21 10.56 37.46
N ASP A 228 8.65 11.77 37.57
CA ASP A 228 9.44 12.98 37.85
C ASP A 228 10.27 12.84 39.13
N GLN A 229 9.72 12.23 40.19
CA GLN A 229 10.44 12.05 41.46
C GLN A 229 11.50 10.95 41.37
N LYS A 230 11.29 9.95 40.51
CA LYS A 230 12.16 8.77 40.40
C LYS A 230 13.33 8.99 39.43
N PHE A 231 13.05 9.61 38.29
CA PHE A 231 13.99 9.73 37.17
C PHE A 231 14.41 11.18 36.87
N GLY A 232 13.77 12.16 37.52
CA GLY A 232 13.90 13.59 37.23
C GLY A 232 12.79 14.09 36.31
N ASP A 233 12.61 15.40 36.27
CA ASP A 233 11.56 16.05 35.47
C ASP A 233 11.70 15.76 33.98
N ARG A 234 10.59 15.52 33.29
CA ARG A 234 10.54 15.56 31.82
C ARG A 234 10.63 17.00 31.30
N ASP A 235 11.13 17.16 30.08
CA ASP A 235 11.29 18.48 29.43
C ASP A 235 10.68 18.48 28.03
N LYS A 236 10.66 19.63 27.36
CA LYS A 236 10.20 19.77 25.99
C LYS A 236 11.36 19.99 25.02
N PHE A 237 11.17 19.53 23.80
CA PHE A 237 12.12 19.77 22.71
C PHE A 237 11.39 20.23 21.42
N PRO A 238 12.09 20.98 20.55
CA PRO A 238 11.53 21.40 19.26
C PRO A 238 11.47 20.22 18.29
N HIS A 239 10.26 19.76 17.99
CA HIS A 239 9.96 18.72 17.01
C HIS A 239 9.56 19.35 15.68
N ARG A 240 10.19 18.92 14.58
CA ARG A 240 9.98 19.47 13.23
C ARG A 240 9.31 18.45 12.31
N TYR A 241 8.50 18.94 11.38
CA TYR A 241 7.90 18.16 10.31
C TYR A 241 8.46 18.56 8.94
N PRO A 242 8.64 17.63 7.98
CA PRO A 242 9.03 17.96 6.61
C PRO A 242 8.01 18.89 5.94
N ASP A 243 8.42 19.72 4.99
CA ASP A 243 7.54 20.70 4.32
C ASP A 243 6.31 20.06 3.65
N SER A 244 6.43 18.79 3.25
CA SER A 244 5.35 17.96 2.71
C SER A 244 4.21 17.68 3.69
N HIS A 245 4.41 17.88 5.00
CA HIS A 245 3.42 17.63 6.04
C HIS A 245 2.64 18.90 6.38
N PRO A 246 1.30 18.84 6.55
CA PRO A 246 0.51 20.00 6.99
C PRO A 246 1.00 20.67 8.27
N GLN A 247 1.58 19.87 9.18
CA GLN A 247 2.16 20.28 10.45
C GLN A 247 3.38 21.20 10.33
N SER A 248 4.04 21.23 9.16
CA SER A 248 5.26 22.04 8.93
C SER A 248 5.01 23.54 9.03
N LYS A 249 3.77 23.98 8.75
CA LYS A 249 3.34 25.39 8.80
C LYS A 249 3.52 26.04 10.17
N SER A 250 3.59 25.24 11.23
CA SER A 250 3.80 25.69 12.61
C SER A 250 5.07 25.10 13.22
N ASN A 251 6.08 24.80 12.39
CA ASN A 251 7.36 24.34 12.90
C ASN A 251 8.11 25.44 13.67
N PRO A 252 8.86 25.09 14.74
CA PRO A 252 8.83 23.80 15.41
C PRO A 252 7.58 23.64 16.28
N GLN A 253 7.12 22.40 16.43
CA GLN A 253 6.15 22.03 17.46
C GLN A 253 6.88 21.62 18.75
N GLU A 254 6.20 21.69 19.89
CA GLU A 254 6.76 21.22 21.15
C GLU A 254 6.34 19.77 21.43
N SER A 255 7.31 18.93 21.80
CA SER A 255 7.06 17.54 22.20
C SER A 255 7.83 17.20 23.48
N TRP A 256 7.33 16.24 24.25
CA TRP A 256 7.98 15.79 25.48
C TRP A 256 9.22 14.94 25.17
N CYS A 257 10.31 15.22 25.89
CA CYS A 257 11.45 14.36 26.07
C CYS A 257 11.59 13.99 27.56
N TYR A 258 12.20 12.84 27.82
CA TYR A 258 12.23 12.20 29.13
C TYR A 258 13.67 11.86 29.50
N PRO A 259 14.07 11.91 30.79
CA PRO A 259 15.41 11.54 31.22
C PRO A 259 15.81 10.15 30.72
N LEU A 260 17.05 10.01 30.22
CA LEU A 260 17.60 8.74 29.71
C LEU A 260 17.54 7.61 30.76
N ALA A 261 17.59 7.95 32.05
CA ALA A 261 17.45 6.98 33.13
C ALA A 261 16.11 6.23 33.12
N ALA A 262 15.07 6.80 32.51
CA ALA A 262 13.75 6.18 32.41
C ALA A 262 13.57 5.29 31.17
N LEU A 263 14.58 5.18 30.29
CA LEU A 263 14.45 4.50 29.00
C LEU A 263 14.08 3.01 29.14
N GLY A 264 14.64 2.32 30.13
CA GLY A 264 14.29 0.93 30.42
C GLY A 264 12.81 0.78 30.79
N ALA A 265 12.33 1.63 31.70
CA ALA A 265 10.92 1.64 32.13
C ALA A 265 9.97 1.95 30.96
N TYR A 266 10.37 2.86 30.06
CA TYR A 266 9.61 3.12 28.83
C TYR A 266 9.51 1.88 27.93
N ARG A 267 10.61 1.16 27.72
CA ARG A 267 10.63 -0.03 26.83
C ARG A 267 9.83 -1.19 27.39
N GLU A 268 9.89 -1.43 28.70
CA GLU A 268 9.04 -2.41 29.39
C GLU A 268 7.56 -2.02 29.27
N TRP A 269 7.23 -0.76 29.58
CA TRP A 269 5.87 -0.25 29.44
C TRP A 269 5.34 -0.34 28.01
N LEU A 270 6.17 -0.05 27.01
CA LEU A 270 5.78 -0.12 25.60
C LEU A 270 5.36 -1.55 25.23
N GLN A 271 6.12 -2.54 25.68
CA GLN A 271 5.83 -3.96 25.44
C GLN A 271 4.61 -4.43 26.23
N ASP A 272 4.60 -4.26 27.55
CA ASP A 272 3.59 -4.89 28.40
C ASP A 272 2.26 -4.14 28.39
N VAL A 273 2.32 -2.80 28.36
CA VAL A 273 1.17 -1.94 28.64
C VAL A 273 0.61 -1.31 27.37
N TYR A 274 1.45 -0.88 26.43
CA TYR A 274 0.98 -0.30 25.17
C TYR A 274 0.65 -1.37 24.13
N ILE A 275 1.58 -2.29 23.87
CA ILE A 275 1.38 -3.41 22.94
C ILE A 275 0.53 -4.50 23.62
N GLY A 276 1.05 -5.16 24.66
CA GLY A 276 0.38 -6.26 25.36
C GLY A 276 -0.95 -5.88 26.01
N GLY A 277 -1.10 -4.63 26.45
CA GLY A 277 -2.37 -4.08 26.95
C GLY A 277 -3.38 -3.70 25.86
N GLY A 278 -3.10 -3.96 24.58
CA GLY A 278 -4.00 -3.79 23.44
C GLY A 278 -4.24 -2.35 22.98
N LYS A 279 -3.41 -1.38 23.42
CA LYS A 279 -3.54 0.02 22.96
C LYS A 279 -3.10 0.16 21.51
N PHE A 280 -2.02 -0.53 21.13
CA PHE A 280 -1.56 -0.58 19.74
C PHE A 280 -2.65 -1.13 18.80
N ARG A 281 -3.21 -2.30 19.11
CA ARG A 281 -4.34 -2.89 18.37
C ARG A 281 -5.50 -1.92 18.20
N LYS A 282 -5.95 -1.28 19.28
CA LYS A 282 -7.05 -0.29 19.23
C LYS A 282 -6.72 0.89 18.31
N TYR A 283 -5.47 1.35 18.30
CA TYR A 283 -5.01 2.39 17.38
C TYR A 283 -5.12 1.93 15.92
N VAL A 284 -4.56 0.76 15.59
CA VAL A 284 -4.53 0.22 14.22
C VAL A 284 -5.95 -0.10 13.72
N GLU A 285 -6.79 -0.74 14.53
CA GLU A 285 -8.19 -0.99 14.20
C GLU A 285 -8.99 0.31 14.01
N GLY A 286 -8.69 1.33 14.83
CA GLY A 286 -9.28 2.66 14.69
C GLY A 286 -8.92 3.33 13.37
N LYS A 287 -7.69 3.10 12.87
CA LYS A 287 -7.23 3.57 11.56
C LYS A 287 -7.89 2.81 10.41
N ALA A 288 -8.02 1.49 10.53
CA ALA A 288 -8.73 0.68 9.56
C ALA A 288 -10.21 1.11 9.42
N LYS A 289 -10.90 1.34 10.55
CA LYS A 289 -12.30 1.82 10.55
C LYS A 289 -12.49 3.18 9.87
N LYS A 290 -11.46 4.03 9.85
CA LYS A 290 -11.48 5.33 9.17
C LYS A 290 -11.10 5.26 7.69
N GLY A 291 -10.72 4.08 7.19
CA GLY A 291 -10.20 3.89 5.85
C GLY A 291 -8.74 4.34 5.68
N ASP A 292 -8.04 4.69 6.77
CA ASP A 292 -6.62 5.07 6.73
C ASP A 292 -5.74 3.84 6.46
N PHE A 293 -6.19 2.65 6.88
CA PHE A 293 -5.52 1.36 6.63
C PHE A 293 -6.46 0.36 5.94
N PRO A 294 -5.98 -0.43 4.96
CA PRO A 294 -6.69 -1.63 4.53
C PRO A 294 -6.87 -2.62 5.70
N PRO A 295 -8.02 -3.30 5.84
CA PRO A 295 -8.25 -4.24 6.93
C PRO A 295 -7.21 -5.38 7.01
N SER A 296 -6.78 -5.89 5.86
CA SER A 296 -5.74 -6.93 5.77
C SER A 296 -4.37 -6.44 6.27
N VAL A 297 -3.98 -5.22 5.88
CA VAL A 297 -2.75 -4.56 6.33
C VAL A 297 -2.80 -4.29 7.84
N ALA A 298 -3.94 -3.84 8.36
CA ALA A 298 -4.14 -3.66 9.79
C ALA A 298 -3.92 -4.97 10.57
N GLN A 299 -4.46 -6.08 10.08
CA GLN A 299 -4.25 -7.39 10.70
C GLN A 299 -2.78 -7.82 10.65
N LEU A 300 -2.10 -7.65 9.51
CA LEU A 300 -0.68 -7.96 9.36
C LEU A 300 0.19 -7.12 10.31
N ALA A 301 -0.06 -5.82 10.41
CA ALA A 301 0.67 -4.92 11.29
C ALA A 301 0.48 -5.29 12.78
N ILE A 302 -0.74 -5.63 13.17
CA ILE A 302 -1.04 -6.15 14.51
C ILE A 302 -0.27 -7.44 14.77
N SER A 303 -0.33 -8.40 13.85
CA SER A 303 0.37 -9.67 14.00
C SER A 303 1.88 -9.50 14.05
N ALA A 304 2.47 -8.59 13.28
CA ALA A 304 3.91 -8.34 13.29
C ALA A 304 4.40 -7.76 14.63
N VAL A 305 3.67 -6.78 15.17
CA VAL A 305 4.08 -6.06 16.40
C VAL A 305 3.72 -6.84 17.67
N GLU A 306 2.60 -7.57 17.67
CA GLU A 306 2.17 -8.38 18.83
C GLU A 306 2.72 -9.81 18.79
N ALA A 307 3.48 -10.19 17.74
CA ALA A 307 4.11 -11.50 17.67
C ALA A 307 4.96 -11.76 18.92
N PRO A 308 4.86 -12.94 19.55
CA PRO A 308 5.72 -13.30 20.66
C PRO A 308 7.18 -13.23 20.21
N GLN A 309 7.97 -12.37 20.86
CA GLN A 309 9.42 -12.38 20.75
C GLN A 309 9.89 -13.72 21.34
N ILE A 310 10.19 -14.69 20.47
CA ILE A 310 10.70 -16.06 20.73
C ILE A 310 10.38 -16.57 22.14
N GLY A 311 9.35 -17.41 22.25
CA GLY A 311 9.00 -18.06 23.51
C GLY A 311 10.21 -18.76 24.12
N SER A 312 10.45 -18.48 25.40
CA SER A 312 11.37 -19.25 26.24
C SER A 312 11.09 -20.73 26.02
N SER A 313 12.05 -21.43 25.43
CA SER A 313 12.08 -22.89 25.44
C SER A 313 12.29 -23.39 26.87
#